data_AF-A0A424KAG2-F1
#
_entry.id   AF-A0A424KAG2-F1
#
_cell.length_a   1.000
_cell.length_b   1.000
_cell.length_c   1.000
_cell.angle_alpha   90.00
_cell.angle_beta   90.00
_cell.angle_gamma   90.00
#
_symmetry.space_group_name_H-M   'P 1'
#
loop_
_entity.id
_entity.type
_entity.pdbx_description
1 polymer ?
#
loop_
_entity_poly.entity_id
_entity_poly.type
_entity_poly.pdbx_seq_one_letter_code
_entity_poly.pdbx_strand_id
1 'polypeptide(L)'
;MNQIDEGGWPSFVDNRAKDVYDWGVRRFWLHNPFGTVSGEVMQFDQYLDARDAGLDILTENFSEAWGPVTRGSFGEPVELIAYIGTADPDDDRLQTAFDTGNSARILGTMLACVKPLLMANASIGADAAVKLSDDGPAFHFYKYLESIGIPIYVESRPKQANPDWAEFPVFAVNEWWKRSNPEVHQDAAAWALPNSEMKREVVRWIRDYPGKSTDPAVLEDLIQRTRAALLQGDTIILRTDGLRAAGVPFERLVEGIDEQMGIQTGTSAGSGASQPSSTGSVGQKTRRPVAPSNVSEPDAPPPTVEKTGGRSTEGLQIKPATVNGVQKTKKSKVRRPNARSSRRR
;
A
#
# COMPACT_ATOMS: atom_id res chain seq x y z
N MET A 1 11.58 9.17 16.72
CA MET A 1 13.00 8.90 16.41
C MET A 1 13.01 8.52 14.94
N ASN A 2 13.49 9.41 14.08
CA ASN A 2 13.49 9.16 12.63
C ASN A 2 14.44 7.98 12.36
N GLN A 3 13.99 7.01 11.56
CA GLN A 3 14.82 5.86 11.16
C GLN A 3 15.87 6.25 10.12
N ILE A 4 15.69 7.41 9.48
CA ILE A 4 16.65 8.06 8.60
C ILE A 4 17.64 8.82 9.48
N ASP A 5 18.92 8.51 9.33
CA ASP A 5 20.01 9.19 10.02
C ASP A 5 20.45 10.47 9.27
N GLU A 6 21.48 11.15 9.77
CA GLU A 6 21.99 12.40 9.19
C GLU A 6 22.45 12.27 7.73
N GLY A 7 22.73 11.05 7.25
CA GLY A 7 23.09 10.78 5.86
C GLY A 7 21.87 10.65 4.92
N GLY A 8 20.65 10.83 5.43
CA GLY A 8 19.43 10.84 4.61
C GLY A 8 19.10 9.49 3.98
N TRP A 9 18.38 9.53 2.86
CA TRP A 9 18.00 8.34 2.11
C TRP A 9 19.17 7.51 1.57
N PRO A 10 20.27 8.10 1.05
CA PRO A 10 21.43 7.31 0.62
C PRO A 10 21.99 6.44 1.74
N SER A 11 22.21 7.02 2.93
CA SER A 11 22.68 6.26 4.11
C SER A 11 21.68 5.19 4.53
N PHE A 12 20.38 5.50 4.53
CA PHE A 12 19.35 4.52 4.84
C PHE A 12 19.40 3.32 3.87
N VAL A 13 19.50 3.57 2.57
CA VAL A 13 19.56 2.52 1.55
C VAL A 13 20.82 1.67 1.73
N ASP A 14 21.99 2.29 1.87
CA ASP A 14 23.26 1.59 1.96
C ASP A 14 23.41 0.78 3.25
N ASN A 15 22.89 1.30 4.38
CA ASN A 15 23.12 0.72 5.71
C ASN A 15 21.94 -0.10 6.26
N ARG A 16 20.74 0.01 5.67
CA ARG A 16 19.55 -0.72 6.15
C ARG A 16 18.95 -1.60 5.07
N ALA A 17 18.71 -1.03 3.89
CA ALA A 17 18.02 -1.74 2.82
C ALA A 17 18.90 -2.87 2.26
N LYS A 18 20.22 -2.63 2.11
CA LYS A 18 21.16 -3.63 1.62
C LYS A 18 21.25 -4.87 2.50
N ASP A 19 21.29 -4.71 3.83
CA ASP A 19 21.36 -5.88 4.73
C ASP A 19 20.12 -6.77 4.62
N VAL A 20 18.95 -6.17 4.38
CA VAL A 20 17.69 -6.91 4.20
C VAL A 20 17.68 -7.63 2.85
N TYR A 21 18.24 -6.99 1.81
CA TYR A 21 18.42 -7.59 0.50
C TYR A 21 19.38 -8.79 0.56
N ASP A 22 20.53 -8.62 1.19
CA ASP A 22 21.58 -9.66 1.29
C ASP A 22 21.09 -10.86 2.10
N TRP A 23 20.14 -10.67 3.02
CA TRP A 23 19.48 -11.75 3.74
C TRP A 23 18.50 -12.57 2.88
N GLY A 24 18.00 -12.02 1.75
CA GLY A 24 17.16 -12.75 0.78
C GLY A 24 15.83 -12.10 0.43
N VAL A 25 15.46 -10.99 1.08
CA VAL A 25 14.17 -10.32 0.82
C VAL A 25 14.24 -9.50 -0.47
N ARG A 26 13.13 -9.47 -1.24
CA ARG A 26 13.01 -8.70 -2.50
C ARG A 26 11.81 -7.74 -2.57
N ARG A 27 10.91 -7.75 -1.57
CA ARG A 27 9.78 -6.81 -1.45
C ARG A 27 9.93 -6.02 -0.16
N PHE A 28 10.11 -4.71 -0.27
CA PHE A 28 10.44 -3.82 0.84
C PHE A 28 9.26 -2.94 1.17
N TRP A 29 8.74 -3.07 2.40
CA TRP A 29 7.65 -2.24 2.90
C TRP A 29 8.21 -1.02 3.63
N LEU A 30 8.15 0.15 3.00
CA LEU A 30 8.61 1.41 3.57
C LEU A 30 7.44 2.20 4.16
N HIS A 31 7.32 2.17 5.48
CA HIS A 31 6.23 2.84 6.18
C HIS A 31 6.50 4.34 6.31
N ASN A 32 5.57 5.13 5.78
CA ASN A 32 5.51 6.58 5.84
C ASN A 32 6.85 7.27 5.50
N PRO A 33 7.32 7.20 4.25
CA PRO A 33 8.62 7.74 3.88
C PRO A 33 8.77 9.23 4.20
N PHE A 34 7.69 10.02 4.13
CA PHE A 34 7.76 11.48 4.23
C PHE A 34 7.21 12.06 5.55
N GLY A 35 6.90 11.23 6.55
CA GLY A 35 6.41 11.67 7.87
C GLY A 35 6.66 10.65 8.98
N THR A 36 6.97 11.04 10.22
CA THR A 36 6.00 11.64 11.18
C THR A 36 6.70 12.60 12.15
N VAL A 37 6.16 13.81 12.33
CA VAL A 37 6.29 14.53 13.59
C VAL A 37 5.48 13.75 14.64
N SER A 38 5.97 13.65 15.88
CA SER A 38 5.29 12.86 16.92
C SER A 38 3.84 13.29 17.11
N GLY A 39 2.89 12.39 16.84
CA GLY A 39 1.45 12.59 17.08
C GLY A 39 0.61 12.93 15.85
N GLU A 40 1.23 13.07 14.67
CA GLU A 40 0.51 13.27 13.43
C GLU A 40 0.07 11.93 12.81
N VAL A 41 -1.16 11.92 12.30
CA VAL A 41 -1.70 10.80 11.52
C VAL A 41 -1.00 10.78 10.16
N MET A 42 -0.81 9.59 9.60
CA MET A 42 -0.23 9.45 8.27
C MET A 42 -1.20 10.01 7.22
N GLN A 43 -0.74 10.96 6.42
CA GLN A 43 -1.53 11.61 5.36
C GLN A 43 -0.91 11.31 4.00
N PHE A 44 -1.71 11.44 2.95
CA PHE A 44 -1.26 11.16 1.58
C PHE A 44 -0.33 12.24 1.03
N ASP A 45 -0.47 13.47 1.51
CA ASP A 45 0.23 14.64 0.99
C ASP A 45 1.51 14.99 1.76
N GLN A 46 1.96 14.14 2.69
CA GLN A 46 3.08 14.39 3.59
C GLN A 46 4.40 14.71 2.87
N TYR A 47 4.59 14.24 1.64
CA TYR A 47 5.73 14.67 0.83
C TYR A 47 5.73 16.19 0.59
N LEU A 48 4.57 16.72 0.18
CA LEU A 48 4.42 18.14 -0.10
C LEU A 48 4.50 18.95 1.20
N ASP A 49 3.96 18.44 2.31
CA ASP A 49 4.11 19.09 3.62
C ASP A 49 5.56 19.12 4.10
N ALA A 50 6.28 17.99 4.00
CA ALA A 50 7.68 17.93 4.35
C ALA A 50 8.51 18.89 3.49
N ARG A 51 8.19 19.00 2.19
CA ARG A 51 8.84 19.95 1.29
C ARG A 51 8.51 21.40 1.66
N ASP A 52 7.25 21.72 1.90
CA ASP A 52 6.80 23.08 2.26
C ASP A 52 7.38 23.51 3.63
N ALA A 53 7.66 22.56 4.52
CA ALA A 53 8.33 22.76 5.80
C ALA A 53 9.86 22.80 5.74
N GLY A 54 10.48 22.54 4.58
CA GLY A 54 11.95 22.48 4.42
C GLY A 54 12.59 21.30 5.16
N LEU A 55 11.88 20.18 5.28
CA LEU A 55 12.40 18.93 5.87
C LEU A 55 13.18 18.13 4.82
N ASP A 56 14.28 18.71 4.36
CA ASP A 56 15.09 18.20 3.25
C ASP A 56 15.58 16.77 3.51
N ILE A 57 15.84 16.40 4.76
CA ILE A 57 16.23 15.04 5.17
C ILE A 57 15.19 13.96 4.78
N LEU A 58 13.91 14.33 4.65
CA LEU A 58 12.82 13.43 4.25
C LEU A 58 12.58 13.46 2.74
N THR A 59 12.84 14.58 2.07
CA THR A 59 12.39 14.80 0.69
C THR A 59 13.52 14.73 -0.33
N GLU A 60 14.73 15.16 0.01
CA GLU A 60 15.87 15.18 -0.91
C GLU A 60 16.43 13.80 -1.17
N ASN A 61 16.83 13.56 -2.42
CA ASN A 61 17.53 12.34 -2.86
C ASN A 61 16.74 11.03 -2.67
N PHE A 62 15.44 11.07 -2.34
CA PHE A 62 14.62 9.86 -2.18
C PHE A 62 14.67 9.00 -3.44
N SER A 63 14.34 9.59 -4.59
CA SER A 63 14.30 8.88 -5.88
C SER A 63 15.67 8.46 -6.38
N GLU A 64 16.69 9.27 -6.10
CA GLU A 64 18.08 9.04 -6.47
C GLU A 64 18.68 7.88 -5.67
N ALA A 65 18.30 7.74 -4.39
CA ALA A 65 18.72 6.64 -3.53
C ALA A 65 17.98 5.34 -3.85
N TRP A 66 16.65 5.38 -3.97
CA TRP A 66 15.84 4.18 -4.16
C TRP A 66 15.71 3.70 -5.61
N GLY A 67 15.72 4.63 -6.57
CA GLY A 67 15.52 4.30 -7.98
C GLY A 67 16.55 3.28 -8.54
N PRO A 68 17.86 3.40 -8.25
CA PRO A 68 18.82 2.38 -8.65
C PRO A 68 18.50 1.00 -8.05
N VAL A 69 18.07 0.97 -6.79
CA VAL A 69 17.78 -0.26 -6.05
C VAL A 69 16.56 -0.99 -6.62
N THR A 70 15.47 -0.26 -6.90
CA THR A 70 14.27 -0.81 -7.57
C THR A 70 14.55 -1.26 -9.01
N ARG A 71 15.65 -0.79 -9.61
CA ARG A 71 16.15 -1.23 -10.93
C ARG A 71 17.26 -2.28 -10.85
N GLY A 72 17.58 -2.78 -9.66
CA GLY A 72 18.49 -3.90 -9.47
C GLY A 72 19.95 -3.55 -9.20
N SER A 73 20.27 -2.35 -8.68
CA SER A 73 21.65 -2.01 -8.32
C SER A 73 22.24 -2.89 -7.21
N PHE A 74 21.42 -3.63 -6.46
CA PHE A 74 21.87 -4.64 -5.51
C PHE A 74 22.13 -6.02 -6.14
N GLY A 75 21.84 -6.19 -7.44
CA GLY A 75 22.00 -7.43 -8.20
C GLY A 75 20.72 -7.81 -8.95
N GLU A 76 19.62 -7.89 -8.22
CA GLU A 76 18.26 -8.12 -8.75
C GLU A 76 17.35 -6.97 -8.32
N PRO A 77 16.34 -6.60 -9.15
CA PRO A 77 15.33 -5.61 -8.77
C PRO A 77 14.62 -5.97 -7.47
N VAL A 78 14.35 -4.95 -6.65
CA VAL A 78 13.42 -5.07 -5.52
C VAL A 78 12.13 -4.33 -5.83
N GLU A 79 11.02 -4.84 -5.29
CA GLU A 79 9.79 -4.05 -5.21
C GLU A 79 9.85 -3.17 -3.95
N LEU A 80 9.91 -1.85 -4.12
CA LEU A 80 9.72 -0.91 -3.03
C LEU A 80 8.24 -0.56 -2.93
N ILE A 81 7.59 -0.92 -1.83
CA ILE A 81 6.21 -0.55 -1.53
C ILE A 81 6.24 0.59 -0.52
N ALA A 82 5.94 1.80 -0.99
CA ALA A 82 5.85 2.98 -0.15
C ALA A 82 4.45 3.08 0.44
N TYR A 83 4.34 2.76 1.73
CA TYR A 83 3.08 2.80 2.48
C TYR A 83 2.84 4.20 3.03
N ILE A 84 1.87 4.89 2.45
CA ILE A 84 1.49 6.27 2.73
C ILE A 84 0.03 6.37 3.18
N GLY A 85 -0.38 7.57 3.61
CA GLY A 85 -1.77 7.85 3.94
C GLY A 85 -2.66 7.66 2.72
N THR A 86 -3.97 7.52 2.94
CA THR A 86 -4.93 7.53 1.84
C THR A 86 -5.24 8.94 1.38
N ALA A 87 -5.53 9.10 0.10
CA ALA A 87 -5.98 10.35 -0.49
C ALA A 87 -7.41 10.72 -0.03
N ASP A 88 -7.53 11.05 1.25
CA ASP A 88 -8.76 11.29 1.97
C ASP A 88 -9.31 12.72 1.72
N PRO A 89 -10.60 12.91 1.43
CA PRO A 89 -11.22 14.24 1.37
C PRO A 89 -11.19 15.02 2.70
N ASP A 90 -10.89 14.38 3.83
CA ASP A 90 -10.73 15.05 5.13
C ASP A 90 -9.36 15.73 5.30
N ASP A 91 -8.41 15.50 4.37
CA ASP A 91 -7.14 16.21 4.29
C ASP A 91 -7.32 17.60 3.64
N ASP A 92 -6.84 18.68 4.27
CA ASP A 92 -7.08 20.06 3.82
C ASP A 92 -6.63 20.31 2.36
N ARG A 93 -5.49 19.76 1.94
CA ARG A 93 -4.95 19.95 0.59
C ARG A 93 -5.78 19.17 -0.42
N LEU A 94 -6.18 17.94 -0.07
CA LEU A 94 -6.99 17.10 -0.95
C LEU A 94 -8.44 17.57 -1.03
N GLN A 95 -9.04 17.98 0.08
CA GLN A 95 -10.34 18.64 0.14
C GLN A 95 -10.36 19.83 -0.83
N THR A 96 -9.38 20.73 -0.71
CA THR A 96 -9.25 21.90 -1.58
C THR A 96 -9.14 21.51 -3.06
N ALA A 97 -8.48 20.40 -3.37
CA ALA A 97 -8.39 19.91 -4.75
C ALA A 97 -9.72 19.32 -5.23
N PHE A 98 -10.36 18.47 -4.42
CA PHE A 98 -11.60 17.79 -4.75
C PHE A 98 -12.78 18.76 -4.91
N ASP A 99 -12.88 19.77 -4.04
CA ASP A 99 -13.93 20.80 -4.08
C ASP A 99 -13.93 21.62 -5.37
N THR A 100 -12.82 21.63 -6.12
CA THR A 100 -12.79 22.30 -7.41
C THR A 100 -13.62 21.59 -8.48
N GLY A 101 -13.92 20.30 -8.31
CA GLY A 101 -14.55 19.45 -9.32
C GLY A 101 -13.74 19.30 -10.62
N ASN A 102 -12.51 19.84 -10.67
CA ASN A 102 -11.69 19.86 -11.86
C ASN A 102 -10.74 18.65 -11.85
N SER A 103 -11.06 17.64 -12.64
CA SER A 103 -10.30 16.38 -12.70
C SER A 103 -8.81 16.57 -12.97
N ALA A 104 -8.41 17.56 -13.78
CA ALA A 104 -7.01 17.83 -14.07
C ALA A 104 -6.27 18.40 -12.84
N ARG A 105 -6.93 19.28 -12.08
CA ARG A 105 -6.36 19.83 -10.84
C ARG A 105 -6.25 18.76 -9.75
N ILE A 106 -7.28 17.91 -9.63
CA ILE A 106 -7.30 16.79 -8.70
C ILE A 106 -6.13 15.85 -9.01
N LEU A 107 -6.06 15.35 -10.24
CA LEU A 107 -5.00 14.45 -10.69
C LEU A 107 -3.61 15.09 -10.51
N GLY A 108 -3.44 16.35 -10.91
CA GLY A 108 -2.17 17.07 -10.76
C GLY A 108 -1.73 17.20 -9.30
N THR A 109 -2.66 17.43 -8.38
CA THR A 109 -2.38 17.49 -6.94
C THR A 109 -1.96 16.12 -6.42
N MET A 110 -2.71 15.08 -6.74
CA MET A 110 -2.42 13.72 -6.25
C MET A 110 -1.09 13.18 -6.81
N LEU A 111 -0.80 13.42 -8.09
CA LEU A 111 0.50 13.10 -8.69
C LEU A 111 1.64 13.86 -8.02
N ALA A 112 1.45 15.11 -7.61
CA ALA A 112 2.47 15.87 -6.92
C ALA A 112 2.81 15.26 -5.55
N CYS A 113 1.82 14.73 -4.82
CA CYS A 113 2.01 14.05 -3.53
C CYS A 113 2.91 12.82 -3.65
N VAL A 114 2.75 12.02 -4.72
CA VAL A 114 3.46 10.74 -4.88
C VAL A 114 4.62 10.79 -5.86
N LYS A 115 4.90 11.95 -6.48
CA LYS A 115 5.95 12.13 -7.48
C LYS A 115 7.30 11.46 -7.14
N PRO A 116 7.90 11.69 -5.95
CA PRO A 116 9.20 11.05 -5.63
C PRO A 116 9.11 9.53 -5.60
N LEU A 117 7.97 8.96 -5.20
CA LEU A 117 7.73 7.51 -5.20
C LEU A 117 7.70 6.97 -6.63
N LEU A 118 6.97 7.65 -7.51
CA LEU A 118 6.90 7.27 -8.93
C LEU A 118 8.27 7.36 -9.60
N MET A 119 9.05 8.41 -9.29
CA MET A 119 10.42 8.57 -9.80
C MET A 119 11.39 7.50 -9.26
N ALA A 120 11.12 6.95 -8.07
CA ALA A 120 11.84 5.82 -7.50
C ALA A 120 11.40 4.47 -8.07
N ASN A 121 10.43 4.40 -8.98
CA ASN A 121 9.79 3.17 -9.45
C ASN A 121 9.20 2.34 -8.29
N ALA A 122 8.60 3.03 -7.31
CA ALA A 122 7.97 2.40 -6.16
C ALA A 122 6.50 2.03 -6.44
N SER A 123 6.07 0.88 -5.92
CA SER A 123 4.67 0.57 -5.67
C SER A 123 4.11 1.43 -4.54
N ILE A 124 2.79 1.57 -4.46
CA ILE A 124 2.13 2.40 -3.44
C ILE A 124 1.28 1.52 -2.53
N GLY A 125 1.46 1.66 -1.22
CA GLY A 125 0.52 1.17 -0.20
C GLY A 125 -0.34 2.31 0.32
N ALA A 126 -1.67 2.14 0.34
CA ALA A 126 -2.62 3.15 0.77
C ALA A 126 -3.34 2.75 2.07
N ASP A 127 -3.13 3.54 3.13
CA ASP A 127 -3.70 3.32 4.47
C ASP A 127 -5.21 3.50 4.54
N ALA A 128 -5.92 2.51 5.05
CA ALA A 128 -7.36 2.57 5.26
C ALA A 128 -8.18 3.04 4.04
N ALA A 129 -7.67 2.86 2.81
CA ALA A 129 -8.31 3.29 1.56
C ALA A 129 -9.72 2.73 1.38
N VAL A 130 -9.98 1.51 1.85
CA VAL A 130 -11.27 0.81 1.69
C VAL A 130 -12.44 1.46 2.45
N LYS A 131 -12.17 2.49 3.27
CA LYS A 131 -13.22 3.32 3.86
C LYS A 131 -13.86 4.27 2.85
N LEU A 132 -13.18 4.56 1.74
CA LEU A 132 -13.61 5.46 0.69
C LEU A 132 -14.50 4.76 -0.35
N SER A 133 -15.22 5.56 -1.14
CA SER A 133 -16.11 5.09 -2.21
C SER A 133 -15.35 4.43 -3.37
N ASP A 134 -15.96 3.43 -3.99
CA ASP A 134 -15.48 2.75 -5.22
C ASP A 134 -15.54 3.65 -6.47
N ASP A 135 -16.25 4.79 -6.41
CA ASP A 135 -16.32 5.79 -7.49
C ASP A 135 -15.60 7.10 -7.16
N GLY A 136 -14.90 7.13 -6.03
CA GLY A 136 -14.26 8.34 -5.53
C GLY A 136 -13.00 8.74 -6.30
N PRO A 137 -12.56 10.00 -6.20
CA PRO A 137 -11.30 10.46 -6.78
C PRO A 137 -10.10 9.59 -6.39
N ALA A 138 -10.04 9.11 -5.14
CA ALA A 138 -8.99 8.22 -4.66
C ALA A 138 -8.98 6.88 -5.40
N PHE A 139 -10.13 6.23 -5.54
CA PHE A 139 -10.23 4.95 -6.25
C PHE A 139 -9.81 5.11 -7.71
N HIS A 140 -10.35 6.12 -8.41
CA HIS A 140 -9.99 6.41 -9.80
C HIS A 140 -8.51 6.75 -9.98
N PHE A 141 -7.90 7.45 -9.02
CA PHE A 141 -6.46 7.73 -9.06
C PHE A 141 -5.63 6.45 -8.94
N TYR A 142 -5.98 5.54 -8.01
CA TYR A 142 -5.27 4.27 -7.89
C TYR A 142 -5.47 3.37 -9.11
N LYS A 143 -6.67 3.34 -9.70
CA LYS A 143 -6.91 2.68 -10.99
C LYS A 143 -6.10 3.29 -12.12
N TYR A 144 -5.97 4.62 -12.15
CA TYR A 144 -5.11 5.30 -13.11
C TYR A 144 -3.64 4.87 -12.96
N LEU A 145 -3.11 4.86 -11.73
CA LEU A 145 -1.74 4.40 -11.48
C LEU A 145 -1.53 2.93 -11.85
N GLU A 146 -2.47 2.04 -11.49
CA GLU A 146 -2.47 0.63 -11.91
C GLU A 146 -2.45 0.50 -13.44
N SER A 147 -3.25 1.30 -14.15
CA SER A 147 -3.35 1.26 -15.61
C SER A 147 -2.07 1.65 -16.35
N ILE A 148 -1.18 2.40 -15.69
CA ILE A 148 0.14 2.78 -16.22
C ILE A 148 1.27 1.92 -15.64
N GLY A 149 0.93 0.80 -14.98
CA GLY A 149 1.90 -0.20 -14.53
C GLY A 149 2.48 0.03 -13.15
N ILE A 150 1.90 0.93 -12.33
CA ILE A 150 2.32 1.13 -10.93
C ILE A 150 1.49 0.22 -10.02
N PRO A 151 2.09 -0.76 -9.31
CA PRO A 151 1.34 -1.61 -8.40
C PRO A 151 0.80 -0.84 -7.18
N ILE A 152 -0.45 -1.15 -6.81
CA ILE A 152 -1.15 -0.53 -5.68
C ILE A 152 -1.57 -1.59 -4.67
N TYR A 153 -1.37 -1.31 -3.38
CA TYR A 153 -1.79 -2.12 -2.25
C TYR A 153 -2.73 -1.31 -1.37
N VAL A 154 -3.82 -1.90 -0.91
CA VAL A 154 -4.85 -1.17 -0.15
C VAL A 154 -5.08 -1.80 1.21
N GLU A 155 -5.22 -0.95 2.22
CA GLU A 155 -5.65 -1.37 3.56
C GLU A 155 -7.09 -0.92 3.84
N SER A 156 -7.91 -1.67 4.56
CA SER A 156 -7.72 -3.06 5.01
C SER A 156 -8.61 -3.98 4.19
N ARG A 157 -9.18 -5.03 4.80
CA ARG A 157 -10.23 -5.86 4.19
C ARG A 157 -11.34 -4.98 3.59
N PRO A 158 -11.63 -5.11 2.28
CA PRO A 158 -12.73 -4.40 1.64
C PRO A 158 -14.08 -4.63 2.32
N LYS A 159 -14.95 -3.63 2.20
CA LYS A 159 -16.32 -3.70 2.73
C LYS A 159 -17.25 -4.25 1.67
N GLN A 160 -18.35 -4.90 2.08
CA GLN A 160 -19.43 -5.29 1.16
C GLN A 160 -20.06 -4.09 0.44
N ALA A 161 -20.06 -2.91 1.10
CA ALA A 161 -20.58 -1.68 0.50
C ALA A 161 -19.65 -1.09 -0.57
N ASN A 162 -18.35 -1.41 -0.50
CA ASN A 162 -17.31 -0.90 -1.40
C ASN A 162 -16.45 -2.10 -1.89
N PRO A 163 -17.03 -3.03 -2.66
CA PRO A 163 -16.37 -4.29 -3.02
C PRO A 163 -15.23 -4.11 -4.04
N ASP A 164 -15.22 -3.04 -4.83
CA ASP A 164 -14.27 -2.92 -5.96
C ASP A 164 -12.83 -2.70 -5.49
N TRP A 165 -12.62 -2.28 -4.23
CA TRP A 165 -11.30 -2.29 -3.60
C TRP A 165 -10.63 -3.67 -3.58
N ALA A 166 -11.40 -4.77 -3.67
CA ALA A 166 -10.85 -6.13 -3.75
C ALA A 166 -10.14 -6.43 -5.08
N GLU A 167 -10.21 -5.52 -6.07
CA GLU A 167 -9.45 -5.61 -7.31
C GLU A 167 -7.96 -5.33 -7.16
N PHE A 168 -7.56 -4.68 -6.06
CA PHE A 168 -6.17 -4.45 -5.70
C PHE A 168 -5.66 -5.55 -4.76
N PRO A 169 -4.34 -5.82 -4.72
CA PRO A 169 -3.70 -6.45 -3.57
C PRO A 169 -4.16 -5.81 -2.25
N VAL A 170 -4.64 -6.63 -1.32
CA VAL A 170 -5.13 -6.18 -0.01
C VAL A 170 -4.09 -6.48 1.04
N PHE A 171 -3.79 -5.52 1.92
CA PHE A 171 -2.99 -5.78 3.10
C PHE A 171 -3.71 -5.43 4.40
N ALA A 172 -3.35 -6.15 5.46
CA ALA A 172 -3.92 -5.95 6.79
C ALA A 172 -2.96 -6.44 7.88
N VAL A 173 -3.08 -5.86 9.07
CA VAL A 173 -2.51 -6.47 10.28
C VAL A 173 -3.07 -7.88 10.44
N ASN A 174 -2.21 -8.86 10.67
CA ASN A 174 -2.54 -10.28 10.68
C ASN A 174 -3.71 -10.64 11.61
N GLU A 175 -3.73 -10.09 12.81
CA GLU A 175 -4.77 -10.31 13.81
C GLU A 175 -6.09 -9.70 13.35
N TRP A 176 -6.03 -8.53 12.71
CA TRP A 176 -7.20 -7.89 12.12
C TRP A 176 -7.74 -8.66 10.91
N TRP A 177 -6.87 -9.18 10.04
CA TRP A 177 -7.29 -10.01 8.90
C TRP A 177 -8.09 -11.24 9.34
N LYS A 178 -7.62 -11.92 10.40
CA LYS A 178 -8.32 -13.05 11.03
C LYS A 178 -9.65 -12.60 11.65
N ARG A 179 -9.62 -11.54 12.48
CA ARG A 179 -10.80 -11.04 13.22
C ARG A 179 -11.90 -10.50 12.31
N SER A 180 -11.51 -9.94 11.16
CA SER A 180 -12.42 -9.41 10.16
C SER A 180 -12.91 -10.47 9.17
N ASN A 181 -12.54 -11.75 9.32
CA ASN A 181 -13.06 -12.80 8.44
C ASN A 181 -14.58 -13.03 8.69
N PRO A 182 -15.45 -12.68 7.73
CA PRO A 182 -16.90 -12.84 7.89
C PRO A 182 -17.36 -14.29 7.93
N GLU A 183 -16.55 -15.24 7.46
CA GLU A 183 -16.85 -16.68 7.47
C GLU A 183 -16.73 -17.28 8.87
N VAL A 184 -16.01 -16.58 9.77
CA VAL A 184 -15.74 -17.03 11.15
C VAL A 184 -16.43 -16.13 12.18
N HIS A 185 -16.56 -14.83 11.89
CA HIS A 185 -17.07 -13.83 12.83
C HIS A 185 -18.38 -13.20 12.33
N GLN A 186 -19.48 -13.46 13.05
CA GLN A 186 -20.82 -13.00 12.66
C GLN A 186 -20.94 -11.46 12.58
N ASP A 187 -20.25 -10.73 13.43
CA ASP A 187 -20.27 -9.26 13.39
C ASP A 187 -19.49 -8.71 12.18
N ALA A 188 -18.50 -9.44 11.68
CA ALA A 188 -17.81 -9.11 10.43
C ALA A 188 -18.68 -9.41 9.20
N ALA A 189 -19.54 -10.44 9.25
CA ALA A 189 -20.44 -10.79 8.15
C ALA A 189 -21.40 -9.67 7.73
N ALA A 190 -21.64 -8.68 8.59
CA ALA A 190 -22.49 -7.53 8.28
C ALA A 190 -21.82 -6.46 7.41
N TRP A 191 -20.49 -6.46 7.29
CA TRP A 191 -19.77 -5.38 6.62
C TRP A 191 -18.56 -5.81 5.79
N ALA A 192 -17.90 -6.92 6.14
CA ALA A 192 -16.64 -7.34 5.54
C ALA A 192 -16.86 -8.22 4.31
N LEU A 193 -16.02 -8.04 3.29
CA LEU A 193 -16.02 -8.90 2.11
C LEU A 193 -15.35 -10.26 2.45
N PRO A 194 -15.93 -11.41 2.04
CA PRO A 194 -15.35 -12.73 2.33
C PRO A 194 -14.05 -12.98 1.57
N ASN A 195 -13.25 -13.93 2.04
CA ASN A 195 -11.96 -14.25 1.45
C ASN A 195 -12.09 -14.70 -0.02
N SER A 196 -13.16 -15.40 -0.35
CA SER A 196 -13.46 -15.88 -1.71
C SER A 196 -13.63 -14.76 -2.75
N GLU A 197 -13.87 -13.52 -2.30
CA GLU A 197 -14.09 -12.36 -3.17
C GLU A 197 -12.82 -11.50 -3.33
N MET A 198 -11.70 -11.86 -2.68
CA MET A 198 -10.42 -11.21 -2.92
C MET A 198 -9.92 -11.60 -4.32
N LYS A 199 -9.75 -10.63 -5.22
CA LYS A 199 -9.39 -10.89 -6.63
C LYS A 199 -7.86 -10.94 -6.85
N ARG A 200 -7.08 -10.56 -5.83
CA ARG A 200 -5.61 -10.43 -5.87
C ARG A 200 -4.99 -10.98 -4.59
N GLU A 201 -3.67 -10.83 -4.46
CA GLU A 201 -2.94 -11.29 -3.28
C GLU A 201 -3.42 -10.63 -1.99
N VAL A 202 -3.32 -11.40 -0.90
CA VAL A 202 -3.53 -10.93 0.47
C VAL A 202 -2.17 -10.86 1.16
N VAL A 203 -1.87 -9.70 1.74
CA VAL A 203 -0.62 -9.42 2.43
C VAL A 203 -0.88 -9.20 3.93
N ARG A 204 -0.21 -9.97 4.78
CA ARG A 204 -0.46 -10.00 6.23
C ARG A 204 0.71 -9.44 7.00
N TRP A 205 0.46 -8.34 7.71
CA TRP A 205 1.47 -7.71 8.54
C TRP A 205 1.50 -8.31 9.95
N ILE A 206 2.60 -9.00 10.26
CA ILE A 206 2.95 -9.44 11.62
C ILE A 206 3.48 -8.23 12.40
N ARG A 207 2.56 -7.44 12.96
CA ARG A 207 2.87 -6.12 13.55
C ARG A 207 3.38 -6.20 14.99
N ASP A 208 3.00 -7.22 15.73
CA ASP A 208 3.29 -7.39 17.16
C ASP A 208 4.76 -7.73 17.46
N TYR A 209 5.58 -7.99 16.44
CA TYR A 209 7.03 -8.11 16.56
C TYR A 209 7.74 -6.79 16.21
N PRO A 210 8.33 -6.07 17.19
CA PRO A 210 8.94 -4.77 16.96
C PRO A 210 10.34 -4.83 16.31
N GLY A 211 10.84 -6.03 15.97
CA GLY A 211 12.15 -6.23 15.36
C GLY A 211 13.35 -6.26 16.32
N LYS A 212 13.15 -6.08 17.63
CA LYS A 212 14.28 -5.89 18.57
C LYS A 212 14.69 -7.13 19.38
N SER A 213 13.79 -8.11 19.53
CA SER A 213 14.09 -9.28 20.35
C SER A 213 14.97 -10.26 19.57
N THR A 214 15.96 -10.84 20.24
CA THR A 214 16.76 -11.98 19.75
C THR A 214 16.54 -13.23 20.59
N ASP A 215 15.52 -13.23 21.46
CA ASP A 215 15.18 -14.37 22.30
C ASP A 215 14.70 -15.54 21.41
N PRO A 216 15.33 -16.74 21.49
CA PRO A 216 14.96 -17.89 20.67
C PRO A 216 13.47 -18.26 20.75
N ALA A 217 12.83 -18.13 21.90
CA ALA A 217 11.41 -18.47 22.05
C ALA A 217 10.50 -17.46 21.32
N VAL A 218 10.84 -16.17 21.36
CA VAL A 218 10.12 -15.12 20.63
C VAL A 218 10.31 -15.27 19.13
N LEU A 219 11.53 -15.60 18.70
CA LEU A 219 11.84 -15.80 17.28
C LEU A 219 11.17 -17.06 16.73
N GLU A 220 11.12 -18.14 17.50
CA GLU A 220 10.45 -19.38 17.08
C GLU A 220 8.94 -19.18 16.93
N ASP A 221 8.29 -18.48 17.86
CA ASP A 221 6.87 -18.08 17.72
C ASP A 221 6.64 -17.23 16.46
N LEU A 222 7.52 -16.25 16.20
CA LEU A 222 7.46 -15.43 14.99
C LEU A 222 7.57 -16.29 13.72
N ILE A 223 8.56 -17.18 13.66
CA ILE A 223 8.77 -18.09 12.52
C ILE A 223 7.51 -18.94 12.28
N GLN A 224 6.94 -19.52 13.33
CA GLN A 224 5.73 -20.35 13.21
C GLN A 224 4.53 -19.55 12.69
N ARG A 225 4.31 -18.33 13.19
CA ARG A 225 3.23 -17.45 12.72
C ARG A 225 3.43 -17.01 11.28
N THR A 226 4.66 -16.70 10.89
CA THR A 226 5.03 -16.38 9.51
C THR A 226 4.74 -17.57 8.59
N ARG A 227 5.26 -18.76 8.91
CA ARG A 227 5.05 -19.97 8.11
C ARG A 227 3.57 -20.34 7.99
N ALA A 228 2.80 -20.22 9.07
CA ALA A 228 1.38 -20.52 9.06
C ALA A 228 0.58 -19.62 8.10
N ALA A 229 0.96 -18.34 7.97
CA ALA A 229 0.35 -17.44 6.99
C ALA A 229 0.81 -17.77 5.56
N LEU A 230 2.10 -18.04 5.36
CA LEU A 230 2.64 -18.45 4.05
C LEU A 230 1.97 -19.73 3.53
N LEU A 231 1.72 -20.73 4.39
CA LEU A 231 1.01 -21.97 4.04
C LEU A 231 -0.46 -21.77 3.64
N GLN A 232 -1.04 -20.59 3.90
CA GLN A 232 -2.37 -20.22 3.43
C GLN A 232 -2.32 -19.61 2.01
N GLY A 233 -1.14 -19.48 1.41
CA GLY A 233 -0.93 -18.80 0.14
C GLY A 233 -0.85 -17.27 0.25
N ASP A 234 -0.79 -16.73 1.47
CA ASP A 234 -0.70 -15.29 1.73
C ASP A 234 0.74 -14.78 1.70
N THR A 235 0.94 -13.51 1.36
CA THR A 235 2.20 -12.79 1.54
C THR A 235 2.30 -12.26 2.98
N ILE A 236 3.52 -12.09 3.51
CA ILE A 236 3.77 -11.57 4.87
C ILE A 236 4.66 -10.33 4.88
N ILE A 237 4.28 -9.35 5.71
CA ILE A 237 5.12 -8.22 6.10
C ILE A 237 5.60 -8.47 7.52
N LEU A 238 6.91 -8.39 7.75
CA LEU A 238 7.51 -8.50 9.08
C LEU A 238 8.75 -7.61 9.19
N ARG A 239 9.09 -7.21 10.41
CA ARG A 239 10.42 -6.67 10.71
C ARG A 239 11.42 -7.81 10.86
N THR A 240 12.58 -7.70 10.23
CA THR A 240 13.58 -8.79 10.16
C THR A 240 14.80 -8.56 11.05
N ASP A 241 14.94 -7.38 11.66
CA ASP A 241 16.17 -6.96 12.34
C ASP A 241 16.65 -7.97 13.39
N GLY A 242 15.79 -8.39 14.32
CA GLY A 242 16.17 -9.37 15.35
C GLY A 242 16.35 -10.80 14.84
N LEU A 243 15.70 -11.19 13.74
CA LEU A 243 15.96 -12.49 13.08
C LEU A 243 17.38 -12.48 12.50
N ARG A 244 17.73 -11.42 11.75
CA ARG A 244 19.05 -11.23 11.17
C ARG A 244 20.14 -11.12 12.24
N ALA A 245 19.89 -10.34 13.30
CA ALA A 245 20.84 -10.18 14.40
C ALA A 245 21.08 -11.48 15.19
N ALA A 246 20.08 -12.36 15.28
CA ALA A 246 20.21 -13.69 15.89
C ALA A 246 20.82 -14.74 14.94
N GLY A 247 21.16 -14.37 13.70
CA GLY A 247 21.70 -15.29 12.71
C GLY A 247 20.68 -16.33 12.22
N VAL A 248 19.38 -16.04 12.31
CA VAL A 248 18.35 -16.91 11.75
C VAL A 248 18.42 -16.82 10.21
N PRO A 249 18.66 -17.94 9.51
CA PRO A 249 18.73 -17.94 8.05
C PRO A 249 17.33 -17.74 7.44
N PHE A 250 17.24 -17.11 6.28
CA PHE A 250 15.98 -16.79 5.61
C PHE A 250 15.16 -18.04 5.30
N GLU A 251 15.85 -19.14 4.98
CA GLU A 251 15.30 -20.46 4.68
C GLU A 251 14.41 -20.98 5.81
N ARG A 252 14.67 -20.63 7.07
CA ARG A 252 13.78 -21.00 8.19
C ARG A 252 12.37 -20.49 8.02
N LEU A 253 12.16 -19.39 7.30
CA LEU A 253 10.85 -18.84 7.02
C LEU A 253 10.15 -19.50 5.83
N VAL A 254 10.90 -19.90 4.80
CA VAL A 254 10.32 -20.22 3.48
C VAL A 254 10.55 -21.65 3.01
N GLU A 255 11.53 -22.36 3.57
CA GLU A 255 11.87 -23.72 3.12
C GLU A 255 10.69 -24.67 3.29
N GLY A 256 10.42 -25.44 2.23
CA GLY A 256 9.34 -26.42 2.16
C GLY A 256 7.93 -25.85 2.08
N ILE A 257 7.74 -24.52 1.99
CA ILE A 257 6.41 -23.91 1.87
C ILE A 257 5.76 -24.30 0.54
N ASP A 258 6.46 -24.13 -0.58
CA ASP A 258 5.92 -24.45 -1.92
C ASP A 258 5.57 -25.94 -2.04
N GLU A 259 6.42 -26.82 -1.53
CA GLU A 259 6.19 -28.26 -1.51
C GLU A 259 4.95 -28.63 -0.69
N GLN A 260 4.77 -28.02 0.48
CA GLN A 260 3.61 -28.25 1.34
C GLN A 260 2.31 -27.70 0.75
N MET A 261 2.39 -26.63 -0.05
CA MET A 261 1.27 -26.11 -0.83
C MET A 261 1.00 -26.91 -2.12
N GLY A 262 1.83 -27.90 -2.44
CA GLY A 262 1.71 -28.69 -3.67
C GLY A 262 2.07 -27.92 -4.94
N ILE A 263 2.81 -26.82 -4.81
CA ILE A 263 3.30 -26.03 -5.95
C ILE A 263 4.47 -26.79 -6.56
N GLN A 264 4.30 -27.26 -7.79
CA GLN A 264 5.40 -27.90 -8.53
C GLN A 264 6.45 -26.84 -8.88
N THR A 265 7.56 -26.81 -8.13
CA THR A 265 8.74 -26.04 -8.53
C THR A 265 9.34 -26.70 -9.78
N GLY A 266 9.03 -26.17 -10.96
CA GLY A 266 9.53 -26.71 -12.21
C GLY A 266 11.06 -26.67 -12.26
N THR A 267 11.69 -27.84 -12.16
CA THR A 267 13.12 -28.00 -12.41
C THR A 267 13.38 -27.76 -13.90
N SER A 268 13.68 -26.52 -14.28
CA SER A 268 14.25 -26.23 -15.61
C SER A 268 15.74 -26.56 -15.60
N ALA A 269 16.06 -27.85 -15.44
CA ALA A 269 17.39 -28.40 -15.75
C ALA A 269 17.35 -29.01 -17.15
N GLY A 270 17.33 -28.14 -18.17
CA GLY A 270 17.46 -28.54 -19.56
C GLY A 270 18.90 -28.97 -19.88
N SER A 271 19.26 -30.19 -19.49
CA SER A 271 20.43 -30.89 -20.03
C SER A 271 20.02 -31.57 -21.34
N GLY A 272 20.44 -31.04 -22.48
CA GLY A 272 20.11 -31.63 -23.78
C GLY A 272 20.64 -30.84 -24.96
N ALA A 273 21.96 -30.83 -25.13
CA ALA A 273 22.59 -30.39 -26.36
C ALA A 273 22.32 -31.42 -27.49
N SER A 274 21.81 -30.95 -28.63
CA SER A 274 22.05 -31.50 -29.98
C SER A 274 21.56 -30.50 -31.04
N GLN A 275 22.49 -29.84 -31.75
CA GLN A 275 22.23 -29.16 -33.02
C GLN A 275 22.25 -30.17 -34.21
N PRO A 276 22.26 -29.75 -35.49
CA PRO A 276 21.12 -29.33 -36.30
C PRO A 276 20.99 -30.19 -37.57
N SER A 277 19.85 -30.15 -38.27
CA SER A 277 19.82 -30.65 -39.67
C SER A 277 18.93 -29.80 -40.56
N SER A 278 19.59 -29.19 -41.54
CA SER A 278 19.05 -28.43 -42.66
C SER A 278 18.53 -29.30 -43.80
N THR A 279 17.36 -28.97 -44.33
CA THR A 279 16.92 -29.02 -45.75
C THR A 279 15.46 -28.52 -45.73
N GLY A 280 14.94 -27.56 -46.50
CA GLY A 280 15.28 -27.04 -47.81
C GLY A 280 14.12 -27.37 -48.78
N SER A 281 13.14 -26.47 -48.97
CA SER A 281 12.40 -26.24 -50.25
C SER A 281 11.06 -25.50 -50.07
N VAL A 282 11.06 -24.23 -50.47
CA VAL A 282 10.12 -23.53 -51.38
C VAL A 282 8.72 -24.12 -51.64
N GLY A 283 7.67 -23.29 -51.49
CA GLY A 283 6.50 -23.33 -52.39
C GLY A 283 5.12 -22.91 -51.87
N GLN A 284 4.65 -21.74 -52.34
CA GLN A 284 3.25 -21.39 -52.67
C GLN A 284 2.17 -21.11 -51.60
N LYS A 285 1.83 -19.80 -51.54
CA LYS A 285 0.49 -19.18 -51.63
C LYS A 285 -0.75 -20.06 -51.38
N THR A 286 -1.54 -19.66 -50.38
CA THR A 286 -3.00 -19.43 -50.52
C THR A 286 -3.49 -18.36 -49.53
N ARG A 287 -4.34 -17.47 -50.04
CA ARG A 287 -5.04 -16.38 -49.34
C ARG A 287 -6.35 -16.92 -48.71
N ARG A 288 -6.62 -16.52 -47.46
CA ARG A 288 -7.87 -16.00 -46.82
C ARG A 288 -9.22 -16.72 -47.06
N PRO A 289 -10.13 -16.73 -46.05
CA PRO A 289 -11.02 -15.58 -45.87
C PRO A 289 -11.30 -15.11 -44.43
N VAL A 290 -11.61 -13.82 -44.36
CA VAL A 290 -12.31 -13.09 -43.30
C VAL A 290 -13.77 -12.96 -43.76
N ALA A 291 -14.74 -13.08 -42.84
CA ALA A 291 -16.08 -12.44 -42.87
C ALA A 291 -16.94 -12.91 -41.67
N PRO A 292 -18.03 -12.23 -41.29
CA PRO A 292 -18.22 -10.78 -41.18
C PRO A 292 -18.95 -10.36 -39.88
N SER A 293 -18.85 -9.07 -39.56
CA SER A 293 -19.69 -8.34 -38.61
C SER A 293 -21.10 -8.12 -39.19
N ASN A 294 -22.14 -8.21 -38.37
CA ASN A 294 -23.46 -7.62 -38.66
C ASN A 294 -23.96 -6.86 -37.43
N VAL A 295 -24.26 -5.58 -37.68
CA VAL A 295 -24.92 -4.59 -36.83
C VAL A 295 -26.43 -4.75 -36.99
N SER A 296 -27.22 -4.59 -35.91
CA SER A 296 -28.58 -3.98 -35.94
C SER A 296 -29.10 -3.73 -34.52
N GLU A 297 -29.09 -2.46 -34.10
CA GLU A 297 -30.07 -1.82 -33.19
C GLU A 297 -31.19 -1.21 -34.08
N PRO A 298 -32.43 -0.90 -33.60
CA PRO A 298 -32.65 0.16 -32.59
C PRO A 298 -33.93 0.09 -31.69
N ASP A 299 -33.98 1.01 -30.71
CA ASP A 299 -35.12 1.70 -30.01
C ASP A 299 -36.16 0.86 -29.21
N ALA A 300 -36.74 1.24 -28.05
CA ALA A 300 -36.89 2.47 -27.25
C ALA A 300 -37.58 2.11 -25.87
N PRO A 301 -37.82 3.06 -24.92
CA PRO A 301 -37.88 2.87 -23.43
C PRO A 301 -39.33 2.85 -22.82
N PRO A 302 -39.57 3.18 -21.52
CA PRO A 302 -39.25 2.53 -20.22
C PRO A 302 -40.54 2.10 -19.48
N PRO A 303 -40.52 1.87 -18.14
CA PRO A 303 -41.44 2.70 -17.33
C PRO A 303 -40.88 3.21 -15.99
N THR A 304 -41.26 4.45 -15.70
CA THR A 304 -41.29 5.15 -14.41
C THR A 304 -42.36 4.58 -13.48
N VAL A 305 -42.08 4.53 -12.16
CA VAL A 305 -43.11 4.65 -11.11
C VAL A 305 -42.60 5.54 -9.98
N GLU A 306 -43.48 6.45 -9.56
CA GLU A 306 -43.31 7.55 -8.61
C GLU A 306 -43.27 7.14 -7.11
N LYS A 307 -42.83 8.12 -6.33
CA LYS A 307 -42.72 8.21 -4.87
C LYS A 307 -44.06 8.11 -4.10
N THR A 308 -43.98 7.52 -2.91
CA THR A 308 -44.67 7.97 -1.68
C THR A 308 -43.62 7.81 -0.55
N GLY A 309 -43.39 8.67 0.44
CA GLY A 309 -44.18 9.71 1.10
C GLY A 309 -44.46 9.27 2.55
N GLY A 310 -43.67 9.69 3.54
CA GLY A 310 -43.99 9.44 4.96
C GLY A 310 -42.85 9.67 5.95
N ARG A 311 -43.11 10.44 7.01
CA ARG A 311 -42.18 11.07 7.96
C ARG A 311 -42.39 10.50 9.38
N SER A 312 -41.39 10.66 10.26
CA SER A 312 -41.42 10.61 11.75
C SER A 312 -41.40 9.22 12.41
N THR A 313 -40.75 8.94 13.55
CA THR A 313 -39.86 9.65 14.51
C THR A 313 -39.32 8.58 15.52
N GLU A 314 -38.25 8.92 16.26
CA GLU A 314 -37.72 8.24 17.47
C GLU A 314 -37.06 6.86 17.27
N GLY A 315 -35.88 6.54 17.80
CA GLY A 315 -34.97 7.21 18.73
C GLY A 315 -34.15 6.12 19.41
N LEU A 316 -32.82 6.11 19.25
CA LEU A 316 -31.92 5.51 20.24
C LEU A 316 -30.53 6.15 20.11
N GLN A 317 -30.31 7.17 20.93
CA GLN A 317 -28.98 7.70 21.22
C GLN A 317 -28.19 6.64 22.01
N ILE A 318 -27.04 6.23 21.51
CA ILE A 318 -26.01 5.56 22.33
C ILE A 318 -24.87 6.55 22.55
N LYS A 319 -24.72 6.94 23.82
CA LYS A 319 -23.67 7.80 24.35
C LYS A 319 -22.29 7.13 24.17
N PRO A 320 -21.23 7.88 23.79
CA PRO A 320 -19.88 7.38 23.98
C PRO A 320 -19.48 7.50 25.46
N ALA A 321 -18.84 6.43 25.95
CA ALA A 321 -18.39 6.29 27.32
C ALA A 321 -17.27 7.28 27.68
N THR A 322 -17.38 7.79 28.89
CA THR A 322 -16.51 8.74 29.56
C THR A 322 -15.06 8.24 29.68
N VAL A 323 -14.11 9.00 29.14
CA VAL A 323 -12.70 8.92 29.55
C VAL A 323 -12.47 10.03 30.58
N ASN A 324 -12.20 9.63 31.82
CA ASN A 324 -11.90 10.56 32.91
C ASN A 324 -10.53 11.24 32.69
N GLY A 325 -10.59 12.50 32.27
CA GLY A 325 -10.03 13.62 33.03
C GLY A 325 -8.51 13.78 33.10
N VAL A 326 -7.96 14.65 32.23
CA VAL A 326 -7.02 15.70 32.65
C VAL A 326 -7.34 16.97 31.84
N GLN A 327 -7.95 17.97 32.49
CA GLN A 327 -8.14 19.30 31.94
C GLN A 327 -6.78 19.99 31.75
N LYS A 328 -6.42 20.35 30.52
CA LYS A 328 -5.43 21.39 30.24
C LYS A 328 -6.13 22.59 29.59
N THR A 329 -6.16 23.67 30.34
CA THR A 329 -6.71 24.97 29.96
C THR A 329 -5.90 25.59 28.81
N LYS A 330 -6.61 25.99 27.75
CA LYS A 330 -6.07 26.79 26.64
C LYS A 330 -5.65 28.16 27.18
N LYS A 331 -4.35 28.49 27.13
CA LYS A 331 -3.86 29.87 27.25
C LYS A 331 -3.73 30.48 25.87
N SER A 332 -4.65 31.39 25.57
CA SER A 332 -4.60 32.33 24.45
C SER A 332 -3.32 33.16 24.52
N LYS A 333 -2.45 33.07 23.50
CA LYS A 333 -1.25 33.92 23.41
C LYS A 333 -1.60 35.18 22.63
N VAL A 334 -1.86 36.24 23.39
CA VAL A 334 -1.97 37.61 22.90
C VAL A 334 -0.63 38.04 22.31
N ARG A 335 -0.66 38.48 21.05
CA ARG A 335 0.45 39.11 20.33
C ARG A 335 0.57 40.57 20.82
N ARG A 336 1.75 40.97 21.31
CA ARG A 336 2.11 42.40 21.46
C ARG A 336 3.46 42.67 20.75
N PRO A 337 3.60 43.85 20.12
CA PRO A 337 4.75 44.18 19.28
C PRO A 337 5.89 44.76 20.12
N ASN A 338 7.14 44.41 19.81
CA ASN A 338 8.29 45.10 20.39
C ASN A 338 8.71 46.26 19.49
N ALA A 339 8.72 47.43 20.13
CA ALA A 339 9.10 48.71 19.59
C ALA A 339 10.61 48.82 19.40
N ARG A 340 10.99 49.55 18.33
CA ARG A 340 12.27 50.23 18.17
C ARG A 340 12.60 51.07 19.41
N SER A 341 13.83 50.99 19.88
CA SER A 341 14.47 52.06 20.65
C SER A 341 15.85 52.31 20.06
N SER A 342 15.96 53.46 19.39
CA SER A 342 17.18 54.18 19.11
C SER A 342 17.69 54.82 20.40
N ARG A 343 19.02 54.81 20.63
CA ARG A 343 19.77 56.03 21.00
C ARG A 343 21.28 55.81 21.00
N ARG A 344 21.92 56.75 20.31
CA ARG A 344 23.33 57.16 20.35
C ARG A 344 23.89 57.26 21.78
N ARG A 345 25.15 56.88 21.93
CA ARG A 345 26.26 57.84 22.13
C ARG A 345 27.48 57.35 21.36
#